data_AF-A0A1V5F8T9-F1
#
_entry.id   AF-A0A1V5F8T9-F1
#
_cell.length_a   1.000
_cell.length_b   1.000
_cell.length_c   1.000
_cell.angle_alpha   90.00
_cell.angle_beta   90.00
_cell.angle_gamma   90.00
#
_symmetry.space_group_name_H-M   'P 1'
#
loop_
_entity.id
_entity.type
_entity.pdbx_description
1 polymer ?
#
loop_
_entity_poly.entity_id
_entity_poly.type
_entity_poly.pdbx_seq_one_letter_code
_entity_poly.pdbx_strand_id
1 'polypeptide(L)'
;MADQIGEAWYNSHLATLNGGGSRYSTLRSILNSAQFLAAVPTNEYLGYLSAKVLNGPASFPNVSRRSQYEWALNHADFDADNLQYRLTCDVPEALTDKYSLRLAAYRDEPPRVTFEDLKQDADRFGPAYFINNGEGVQLTLTSGTELLELRAENAVNGTIVGIEYPAEGTIRWDTVKNRYLQAWIPYNGKGDATSVQFSVDGGPFSGEIWTNRIDGLTDAANNTRPALIDVNALAGLTPGVHELRLRLVCFTTEYSPPEDQGRLEVVLDWLRLGMPPEAETEAGVCQFVGPPEGELAANPPVLEWEAPAEADGLQYIVSLSRDPWFRGPTTFTVHDIEGTSYTPDRPLASGTWYWTVMPINSDGVAGICMARGIGGAGDWRAPYDYEFHSFKIAQSHVPGWGDYR
;
A
#
# COMPACT_ATOMS: atom_id res chain seq x y z
N MET A 1 27.75 -35.86 -14.85
CA MET A 1 28.92 -35.04 -14.44
C MET A 1 28.73 -33.54 -14.75
N ALA A 2 27.50 -33.06 -14.93
CA ALA A 2 27.19 -31.66 -15.27
C ALA A 2 26.52 -30.86 -14.13
N ASP A 3 26.46 -31.42 -12.91
CA ASP A 3 25.67 -30.84 -11.78
C ASP A 3 26.43 -29.91 -10.83
N GLN A 4 27.69 -29.58 -11.10
CA GLN A 4 28.52 -28.82 -10.15
C GLN A 4 29.11 -27.54 -10.74
N ILE A 5 28.26 -26.66 -11.28
CA ILE A 5 28.37 -25.28 -10.82
C ILE A 5 27.49 -25.20 -9.57
N GLY A 6 28.10 -25.48 -8.43
CA GLY A 6 27.44 -25.44 -7.12
C GLY A 6 27.30 -24.01 -6.61
N GLU A 7 26.26 -23.78 -5.82
CA GLU A 7 26.02 -22.57 -5.01
C GLU A 7 27.28 -22.03 -4.33
N ALA A 8 28.15 -22.93 -3.86
CA ALA A 8 29.41 -22.59 -3.23
C ALA A 8 30.39 -21.85 -4.16
N TRP A 9 30.45 -22.20 -5.45
CA TRP A 9 31.29 -21.48 -6.42
C TRP A 9 30.72 -20.10 -6.71
N TYR A 10 29.42 -20.00 -6.93
CA TYR A 10 28.75 -18.72 -7.19
C TYR A 10 28.89 -17.77 -5.99
N ASN A 11 28.64 -18.26 -4.77
CA ASN A 11 28.79 -17.49 -3.54
C ASN A 11 30.25 -17.14 -3.24
N SER A 12 31.21 -18.04 -3.50
CA SER A 12 32.64 -17.73 -3.38
C SER A 12 33.08 -16.66 -4.37
N HIS A 13 32.55 -16.68 -5.60
CA HIS A 13 32.88 -15.70 -6.64
C HIS A 13 32.24 -14.34 -6.33
N LEU A 14 30.98 -14.32 -5.87
CA LEU A 14 30.34 -13.10 -5.35
C LEU A 14 31.07 -12.51 -4.14
N ALA A 15 31.54 -13.35 -3.21
CA ALA A 15 32.29 -12.92 -2.05
C ALA A 15 33.64 -12.27 -2.44
N THR A 16 34.29 -12.75 -3.50
CA THR A 16 35.49 -12.09 -4.06
C THR A 16 35.19 -10.76 -4.78
N LEU A 17 33.93 -10.49 -5.11
CA LEU A 17 33.48 -9.30 -5.83
C LEU A 17 32.95 -8.18 -4.92
N ASN A 18 32.84 -8.43 -3.60
CA ASN A 18 32.50 -7.42 -2.58
C ASN A 18 33.50 -6.24 -2.46
N GLY A 19 34.53 -6.19 -3.31
CA GLY A 19 35.45 -5.06 -3.45
C GLY A 19 34.94 -3.88 -4.29
N GLY A 20 33.62 -3.77 -4.53
CA GLY A 20 33.02 -2.59 -5.18
C GLY A 20 32.84 -2.65 -6.71
N GLY A 21 32.80 -3.84 -7.31
CA GLY A 21 32.51 -4.00 -8.74
C GLY A 21 31.02 -3.82 -9.06
N SER A 22 30.69 -3.15 -10.18
CA SER A 22 29.30 -3.07 -10.65
C SER A 22 28.75 -4.46 -11.04
N ARG A 23 27.42 -4.65 -10.99
CA ARG A 23 26.76 -5.90 -11.44
C ARG A 23 27.21 -6.31 -12.86
N TYR A 24 27.44 -5.33 -13.71
CA TYR A 24 27.95 -5.54 -15.07
C TYR A 24 29.40 -6.07 -15.12
N SER A 25 30.28 -5.58 -14.24
CA SER A 25 31.65 -6.10 -14.12
C SER A 25 31.68 -7.55 -13.62
N THR A 26 30.73 -7.91 -12.75
CA THR A 26 30.53 -9.28 -12.25
C THR A 26 30.12 -10.22 -13.37
N LEU A 27 29.13 -9.86 -14.17
CA LEU A 27 28.69 -10.65 -15.33
C LEU A 27 29.84 -10.88 -16.32
N ARG A 28 30.63 -9.83 -16.61
CA ARG A 28 31.81 -9.93 -17.48
C ARG A 28 32.86 -10.93 -16.98
N SER A 29 33.07 -11.01 -15.67
CA SER A 29 34.00 -11.96 -15.05
C SER A 29 33.51 -13.40 -15.22
N ILE A 30 32.21 -13.63 -15.00
CA ILE A 30 31.58 -14.95 -15.09
C ILE A 30 31.66 -15.51 -16.52
N LEU A 31 31.28 -14.72 -17.53
CA LEU A 31 31.23 -15.15 -18.93
C LEU A 31 32.59 -15.62 -19.48
N ASN A 32 33.69 -15.13 -18.89
CA ASN A 32 35.05 -15.50 -19.27
C ASN A 32 35.72 -16.49 -18.30
N SER A 33 35.03 -16.93 -17.24
CA SER A 33 35.60 -17.87 -16.28
C SER A 33 35.78 -19.26 -16.92
N ALA A 34 36.88 -19.94 -16.58
CA ALA A 34 37.15 -21.29 -17.07
C ALA A 34 36.03 -22.28 -16.68
N GLN A 35 35.43 -22.07 -15.52
CA GLN A 35 34.32 -22.87 -15.00
C GLN A 35 33.06 -22.69 -15.84
N PHE A 36 32.69 -21.47 -16.21
CA PHE A 36 31.55 -21.22 -17.10
C PHE A 36 31.79 -21.76 -18.51
N LEU A 37 33.02 -21.61 -19.02
CA LEU A 37 33.42 -22.17 -20.32
C LEU A 37 33.32 -23.70 -20.36
N ALA A 38 33.67 -24.36 -19.25
CA ALA A 38 33.59 -25.81 -19.14
C ALA A 38 32.15 -26.32 -18.94
N ALA A 39 31.31 -25.57 -18.23
CA ALA A 39 29.96 -26.02 -17.86
C ALA A 39 28.91 -25.76 -18.94
N VAL A 40 29.04 -24.66 -19.69
CA VAL A 40 28.12 -24.32 -20.77
C VAL A 40 28.87 -24.53 -22.08
N PRO A 41 28.52 -25.50 -22.92
CA PRO A 41 29.09 -25.65 -24.26
C PRO A 41 28.90 -24.40 -25.12
N THR A 42 29.84 -24.11 -26.02
CA THR A 42 29.79 -22.88 -26.84
C THR A 42 28.54 -22.82 -27.72
N ASN A 43 28.11 -23.94 -28.28
CA ASN A 43 26.87 -24.02 -29.08
C ASN A 43 25.61 -23.69 -28.26
N GLU A 44 25.53 -24.12 -27.00
CA GLU A 44 24.41 -23.78 -26.12
C GLU A 44 24.41 -22.29 -25.77
N TYR A 45 25.59 -21.73 -25.50
CA TYR A 45 25.74 -20.31 -25.25
C TYR A 45 25.33 -19.45 -26.46
N LEU A 46 25.75 -19.83 -27.67
CA LEU A 46 25.33 -19.13 -28.90
C LEU A 46 23.83 -19.33 -29.17
N GLY A 47 23.28 -20.51 -28.87
CA GLY A 47 21.84 -20.77 -28.93
C GLY A 47 21.05 -19.85 -28.01
N TYR A 48 21.53 -19.64 -26.78
CA TYR A 48 20.96 -18.66 -25.85
C TYR A 48 21.03 -17.23 -26.41
N LEU A 49 22.18 -16.79 -26.92
CA LEU A 49 22.27 -15.44 -27.49
C LEU A 49 21.30 -15.23 -28.67
N SER A 50 21.19 -16.20 -29.57
CA SER A 50 20.24 -16.11 -30.69
C SER A 50 18.79 -16.16 -30.23
N ALA A 51 18.40 -17.21 -29.51
CA ALA A 51 16.99 -17.42 -29.17
C ALA A 51 16.49 -16.45 -28.10
N LYS A 52 17.36 -16.12 -27.12
CA LYS A 52 16.96 -15.42 -25.90
C LYS A 52 17.50 -14.00 -25.77
N VAL A 53 18.52 -13.59 -26.52
CA VAL A 53 18.99 -12.20 -26.50
C VAL A 53 18.58 -11.44 -27.77
N LEU A 54 18.64 -12.10 -28.93
CA LEU A 54 18.37 -11.48 -30.23
C LEU A 54 17.02 -11.87 -30.85
N ASN A 55 16.23 -12.72 -30.16
CA ASN A 55 14.94 -13.24 -30.63
C ASN A 55 14.97 -13.82 -32.06
N GLY A 56 16.10 -14.38 -32.47
CA GLY A 56 16.28 -14.86 -33.84
C GLY A 56 17.67 -15.45 -34.09
N PRO A 57 17.83 -16.22 -35.17
CA PRO A 57 19.14 -16.75 -35.56
C PRO A 57 20.09 -15.60 -35.87
N ALA A 58 21.29 -15.64 -35.30
CA ALA A 58 22.32 -14.64 -35.50
C ALA A 58 23.69 -15.31 -35.72
N SER A 59 24.50 -14.72 -36.61
CA SER A 59 25.87 -15.15 -36.81
C SER A 59 26.78 -14.42 -35.83
N PHE A 60 27.39 -15.14 -34.90
CA PHE A 60 28.28 -14.54 -33.91
C PHE A 60 29.73 -14.48 -34.38
N PRO A 61 30.45 -13.40 -34.06
CA PRO A 61 31.89 -13.36 -34.28
C PRO A 61 32.61 -14.45 -33.47
N ASN A 62 33.68 -15.02 -34.03
CA ASN A 62 34.54 -15.99 -33.34
C ASN A 62 35.48 -15.28 -32.35
N VAL A 63 34.89 -14.77 -31.26
CA VAL A 63 35.55 -14.01 -30.19
C VAL A 63 35.17 -14.59 -28.82
N SER A 64 35.73 -14.03 -27.74
CA SER A 64 35.39 -14.47 -26.38
C SER A 64 33.87 -14.39 -26.11
N ARG A 65 33.36 -15.21 -25.18
CA ARG A 65 31.93 -15.19 -24.81
C ARG A 65 31.47 -13.83 -24.32
N ARG A 66 32.29 -13.14 -23.53
CA ARG A 66 32.06 -11.75 -23.16
C ARG A 66 31.86 -10.87 -24.38
N SER A 67 32.78 -10.94 -25.36
CA SER A 67 32.71 -10.15 -26.58
C SER A 67 31.49 -10.52 -27.44
N GLN A 68 31.06 -11.79 -27.42
CA GLN A 68 29.82 -12.23 -28.09
C GLN A 68 28.57 -11.67 -27.40
N TYR A 69 28.55 -11.61 -26.06
CA TYR A 69 27.46 -10.99 -25.29
C TYR A 69 27.38 -9.49 -25.56
N GLU A 70 28.52 -8.79 -25.49
CA GLU A 70 28.63 -7.36 -25.77
C GLU A 70 28.25 -7.06 -27.22
N TRP A 71 28.63 -7.92 -28.17
CA TRP A 71 28.18 -7.82 -29.56
C TRP A 71 26.67 -7.97 -29.68
N ALA A 72 26.08 -8.97 -29.00
CA ALA A 72 24.63 -9.19 -29.02
C ALA A 72 23.85 -7.97 -28.47
N LEU A 73 24.32 -7.36 -27.37
CA LEU A 73 23.69 -6.14 -26.81
C LEU A 73 23.76 -4.92 -27.74
N ASN A 74 24.70 -4.90 -28.69
CA ASN A 74 24.86 -3.80 -29.65
C ASN A 74 24.38 -4.18 -31.06
N HIS A 75 23.76 -5.36 -31.22
CA HIS A 75 23.23 -5.80 -32.50
C HIS A 75 22.00 -4.97 -32.88
N ALA A 76 21.79 -4.73 -34.17
CA ALA A 76 20.64 -3.92 -34.62
C ALA A 76 19.29 -4.55 -34.26
N ASP A 77 19.24 -5.88 -34.12
CA ASP A 77 18.06 -6.64 -33.72
C ASP A 77 17.93 -6.80 -32.19
N PHE A 78 18.82 -6.15 -31.41
CA PHE A 78 18.70 -6.16 -29.95
C PHE A 78 17.56 -5.23 -29.52
N ASP A 79 16.53 -5.84 -28.94
CA ASP A 79 15.38 -5.15 -28.38
C ASP A 79 15.60 -4.87 -26.89
N ALA A 80 15.77 -3.60 -26.53
CA ALA A 80 16.06 -3.15 -25.17
C ALA A 80 14.95 -3.47 -24.17
N ASP A 81 13.70 -3.58 -24.64
CA ASP A 81 12.52 -3.88 -23.79
C ASP A 81 12.57 -5.33 -23.24
N ASN A 82 13.35 -6.22 -23.88
CA ASN A 82 13.51 -7.61 -23.44
C ASN A 82 14.52 -7.80 -22.29
N LEU A 83 15.45 -6.87 -22.05
CA LEU A 83 16.48 -7.04 -21.02
C LEU A 83 15.90 -6.92 -19.60
N GLN A 84 14.93 -6.03 -19.41
CA GLN A 84 14.23 -5.84 -18.14
C GLN A 84 13.30 -7.03 -17.82
N TYR A 85 12.64 -7.59 -18.83
CA TYR A 85 11.72 -8.73 -18.69
C TYR A 85 12.44 -10.06 -18.38
N ARG A 86 13.61 -10.32 -18.98
CA ARG A 86 14.27 -11.64 -18.91
C ARG A 86 15.24 -11.81 -17.75
N LEU A 87 15.80 -10.73 -17.22
CA LEU A 87 16.61 -10.79 -15.99
C LEU A 87 15.77 -11.14 -14.74
N THR A 88 14.46 -10.92 -14.78
CA THR A 88 13.55 -11.14 -13.66
C THR A 88 12.73 -12.42 -13.75
N CYS A 89 12.47 -12.95 -14.97
CA CYS A 89 11.46 -14.00 -15.15
C CYS A 89 11.94 -15.36 -15.66
N ASP A 90 13.13 -15.48 -16.27
CA ASP A 90 13.58 -16.73 -16.92
C ASP A 90 14.88 -17.26 -16.27
N VAL A 91 14.80 -17.65 -14.99
CA VAL A 91 15.75 -18.63 -14.42
C VAL A 91 15.21 -20.02 -14.81
N PRO A 92 15.97 -20.84 -15.56
CA PRO A 92 15.51 -22.16 -15.98
C PRO A 92 14.98 -22.99 -14.80
N GLU A 93 13.89 -23.73 -15.00
CA GLU A 93 13.22 -24.59 -14.01
C GLU A 93 14.21 -25.54 -13.29
N ALA A 94 15.25 -26.01 -14.00
CA ALA A 94 16.33 -26.82 -13.43
C ALA A 94 17.24 -26.09 -12.41
N LEU A 95 17.34 -24.75 -12.49
CA LEU A 95 17.99 -23.91 -11.46
C LEU A 95 17.01 -23.60 -10.32
N THR A 96 15.72 -23.42 -10.63
CA THR A 96 14.65 -23.21 -9.64
C THR A 96 14.51 -24.42 -8.70
N ASP A 97 14.54 -25.65 -9.24
CA ASP A 97 14.51 -26.88 -8.46
C ASP A 97 15.76 -27.06 -7.60
N LYS A 98 16.93 -26.61 -8.09
CA LYS A 98 18.21 -26.72 -7.38
C LYS A 98 18.33 -25.77 -6.17
N TYR A 99 17.60 -24.65 -6.16
CA TYR A 99 17.61 -23.65 -5.08
C TYR A 99 16.31 -23.58 -4.26
N SER A 100 15.35 -24.46 -4.57
CA SER A 100 14.04 -24.57 -3.92
C SER A 100 14.10 -24.83 -2.40
N LEU A 101 15.17 -25.46 -1.90
CA LEU A 101 15.38 -25.71 -0.47
C LEU A 101 15.57 -24.43 0.37
N ARG A 102 15.91 -23.28 -0.25
CA ARG A 102 15.96 -21.99 0.43
C ARG A 102 14.68 -21.16 0.29
N LEU A 103 13.88 -21.39 -0.76
CA LEU A 103 12.57 -20.76 -0.92
C LEU A 103 11.53 -21.36 0.04
N ALA A 104 11.70 -22.61 0.48
CA ALA A 104 10.88 -23.22 1.53
C ALA A 104 11.00 -22.50 2.88
N ALA A 105 12.17 -21.95 3.21
CA ALA A 105 12.39 -21.19 4.44
C ALA A 105 11.70 -19.79 4.44
N TYR A 106 11.20 -19.35 3.28
CA TYR A 106 10.40 -18.13 3.10
C TYR A 106 8.92 -18.42 2.83
N ARG A 107 8.49 -19.69 2.92
CA ARG A 107 7.19 -20.16 2.40
C ARG A 107 6.09 -20.30 3.45
N ASP A 108 6.42 -20.21 4.74
CA ASP A 108 5.47 -20.58 5.79
C ASP A 108 4.63 -19.42 6.33
N GLU A 109 4.91 -18.17 5.96
CA GLU A 109 3.92 -17.09 6.05
C GLU A 109 4.07 -16.17 4.82
N PRO A 110 3.00 -15.88 4.06
CA PRO A 110 3.06 -14.82 3.06
C PRO A 110 3.47 -13.53 3.78
N PRO A 111 4.29 -12.66 3.17
CA PRO A 111 4.54 -11.35 3.74
C PRO A 111 3.21 -10.60 3.79
N ARG A 112 2.54 -10.64 4.95
CA ARG A 112 1.50 -9.68 5.29
C ARG A 112 2.22 -8.35 5.37
N VAL A 113 2.08 -7.50 4.36
CA VAL A 113 2.50 -6.11 4.48
C VAL A 113 1.45 -5.46 5.39
N THR A 114 1.78 -5.41 6.67
CA THR A 114 0.98 -4.73 7.68
C THR A 114 1.21 -3.23 7.58
N PHE A 115 0.32 -2.44 8.18
CA PHE A 115 0.57 -1.00 8.31
C PHE A 115 1.85 -0.72 9.12
N GLU A 116 2.25 -1.62 10.02
CA GLU A 116 3.52 -1.52 10.74
C GLU A 116 4.74 -1.70 9.83
N ASP A 117 4.62 -2.51 8.76
CA ASP A 117 5.65 -2.59 7.70
C ASP A 117 5.68 -1.31 6.86
N LEU A 118 4.52 -0.67 6.63
CA LEU A 118 4.43 0.64 5.98
C LEU A 118 5.00 1.78 6.86
N LYS A 119 4.83 1.72 8.18
CA LYS A 119 5.37 2.67 9.16
C LYS A 119 6.89 2.60 9.26
N GLN A 120 7.46 1.39 9.30
CA GLN A 120 8.91 1.20 9.34
C GLN A 120 9.59 1.62 8.03
N ASP A 121 8.83 1.66 6.94
CA ASP A 121 9.26 2.06 5.61
C ASP A 121 8.61 3.39 5.15
N ALA A 122 8.39 4.37 6.05
CA ALA A 122 7.90 5.70 5.65
C ALA A 122 8.76 6.32 4.52
N ASP A 123 10.07 6.00 4.51
CA ASP A 123 11.04 6.34 3.48
C ASP A 123 10.72 5.72 2.09
N ARG A 124 9.83 4.73 2.04
CA ARG A 124 9.30 4.11 0.82
C ARG A 124 8.00 4.73 0.34
N PHE A 125 7.47 5.80 0.94
CA PHE A 125 6.52 6.65 0.20
C PHE A 125 7.30 7.63 -0.67
N GLY A 126 6.92 7.71 -1.95
CA GLY A 126 7.55 8.63 -2.88
C GLY A 126 7.39 10.08 -2.43
N PRO A 127 8.28 10.99 -2.84
CA PRO A 127 8.04 12.41 -2.61
C PRO A 127 6.67 12.77 -3.21
N ALA A 128 5.84 13.53 -2.50
CA ALA A 128 4.63 14.08 -3.09
C ALA A 128 5.01 14.93 -4.31
N TYR A 129 4.33 14.72 -5.43
CA TYR A 129 4.63 15.42 -6.68
C TYR A 129 3.36 15.93 -7.35
N PHE A 130 3.53 16.97 -8.16
CA PHE A 130 2.45 17.51 -8.98
C PHE A 130 2.25 16.65 -10.22
N ILE A 131 1.00 16.29 -10.48
CA ILE A 131 0.58 15.69 -11.75
C ILE A 131 0.14 16.79 -12.72
N ASN A 132 -0.46 17.88 -12.20
CA ASN A 132 -0.86 19.03 -13.01
C ASN A 132 -0.76 20.37 -12.25
N ASN A 133 -0.50 21.44 -13.02
CA ASN A 133 -0.07 22.77 -12.64
C ASN A 133 -0.79 23.42 -11.44
N GLY A 134 0.03 24.01 -10.58
CA GLY A 134 -0.32 25.22 -9.84
C GLY A 134 0.97 25.96 -9.49
N GLU A 135 1.33 26.99 -10.27
CA GLU A 135 2.41 27.90 -9.84
C GLU A 135 2.04 28.48 -8.47
N GLY A 136 2.95 28.36 -7.49
CA GLY A 136 2.73 28.84 -6.12
C GLY A 136 2.02 27.86 -5.18
N VAL A 137 1.67 26.64 -5.63
CA VAL A 137 1.15 25.60 -4.74
C VAL A 137 2.28 25.03 -3.89
N GLN A 138 2.06 24.96 -2.57
CA GLN A 138 3.02 24.38 -1.63
C GLN A 138 2.53 23.01 -1.18
N LEU A 139 3.30 21.97 -1.47
CA LEU A 139 3.04 20.61 -0.99
C LEU A 139 3.73 20.38 0.34
N THR A 140 2.97 19.86 1.29
CA THR A 140 3.47 19.32 2.54
C THR A 140 3.00 17.88 2.63
N LEU A 141 3.95 16.95 2.67
CA LEU A 141 3.69 15.56 3.03
C LEU A 141 4.16 15.39 4.47
N THR A 142 3.23 15.09 5.37
CA THR A 142 3.54 14.80 6.77
C THR A 142 3.32 13.31 7.00
N SER A 143 4.40 12.58 7.25
CA SER A 143 4.35 11.21 7.73
C SER A 143 4.41 11.21 9.26
N GLY A 144 3.29 10.89 9.92
CA GLY A 144 3.23 10.62 11.34
C GLY A 144 3.47 9.15 11.65
N THR A 145 3.51 8.80 12.94
CA THR A 145 3.56 7.39 13.40
C THR A 145 2.31 6.60 13.03
N GLU A 146 1.19 7.25 12.73
CA GLU A 146 -0.11 6.61 12.50
C GLU A 146 -0.84 7.12 11.26
N LEU A 147 -0.39 8.20 10.60
CA LEU A 147 -1.11 8.84 9.50
C LEU A 147 -0.15 9.36 8.44
N LEU A 148 -0.55 9.25 7.17
CA LEU A 148 0.05 9.97 6.05
C LEU A 148 -0.89 11.12 5.66
N GLU A 149 -0.45 12.35 5.92
CA GLU A 149 -1.20 13.56 5.56
C GLU A 149 -0.56 14.23 4.34
N LEU A 150 -1.32 14.32 3.26
CA LEU A 150 -0.97 15.13 2.10
C LEU A 150 -1.74 16.44 2.16
N ARG A 151 -1.00 17.55 2.14
CA ARG A 151 -1.58 18.89 2.14
C ARG A 151 -0.99 19.71 1.00
N ALA A 152 -1.85 20.36 0.23
CA ALA A 152 -1.49 21.32 -0.79
C ALA A 152 -2.13 22.69 -0.48
N GLU A 153 -1.29 23.69 -0.24
CA GLU A 153 -1.70 25.08 0.00
C GLU A 153 -1.65 25.91 -1.28
N ASN A 154 -2.56 26.87 -1.42
CA ASN A 154 -2.82 27.67 -2.62
C ASN A 154 -3.25 26.84 -3.86
N ALA A 155 -3.84 25.66 -3.65
CA ALA A 155 -4.34 24.79 -4.70
C ALA A 155 -5.45 25.48 -5.51
N VAL A 156 -5.18 25.81 -6.78
CA VAL A 156 -6.18 26.34 -7.70
C VAL A 156 -7.05 25.22 -8.28
N ASN A 157 -8.21 25.55 -8.85
CA ASN A 157 -9.05 24.56 -9.53
C ASN A 157 -8.25 23.77 -10.59
N GLY A 158 -8.37 22.44 -10.55
CA GLY A 158 -7.62 21.54 -11.43
C GLY A 158 -6.20 21.22 -10.96
N THR A 159 -5.82 21.61 -9.74
CA THR A 159 -4.57 21.15 -9.11
C THR A 159 -4.69 19.65 -8.88
N ILE A 160 -3.70 18.89 -9.37
CA ILE A 160 -3.64 17.43 -9.19
C ILE A 160 -2.32 17.08 -8.50
N VAL A 161 -2.42 16.42 -7.36
CA VAL A 161 -1.29 15.99 -6.54
C VAL A 161 -1.30 14.47 -6.45
N GLY A 162 -0.13 13.87 -6.56
CA GLY A 162 0.06 12.42 -6.46
C GLY A 162 1.07 12.06 -5.38
N ILE A 163 0.83 10.93 -4.72
CA ILE A 163 1.85 10.20 -3.95
C ILE A 163 1.90 8.78 -4.50
N GLU A 164 3.11 8.30 -4.80
CA GLU A 164 3.34 6.92 -5.22
C GLU A 164 3.83 6.06 -4.05
N TYR A 165 3.36 4.82 -4.02
CA TYR A 165 3.84 3.78 -3.13
C TYR A 165 4.09 2.48 -3.92
N PRO A 166 5.29 1.88 -3.83
CA PRO A 166 6.46 2.40 -3.14
C PRO A 166 7.12 3.56 -3.92
N ALA A 167 7.94 4.36 -3.25
CA ALA A 167 8.72 5.49 -3.77
C ALA A 167 9.62 5.07 -4.92
N GLU A 168 10.21 3.90 -4.76
CA GLU A 168 11.06 3.23 -5.73
C GLU A 168 10.71 1.75 -5.74
N GLY A 169 10.69 1.17 -6.93
CA GLY A 169 10.39 -0.25 -7.13
C GLY A 169 8.91 -0.57 -7.27
N THR A 170 8.56 -1.80 -6.93
CA THR A 170 7.22 -2.37 -7.12
C THR A 170 6.91 -3.36 -5.99
N ILE A 171 5.63 -3.51 -5.67
CA ILE A 171 5.13 -4.55 -4.76
C ILE A 171 4.94 -5.81 -5.58
N ARG A 172 5.58 -6.92 -5.20
CA ARG A 172 5.28 -8.21 -5.82
C ARG A 172 3.94 -8.72 -5.32
N TRP A 173 3.02 -8.95 -6.24
CA TRP A 173 1.65 -9.36 -5.98
C TRP A 173 1.32 -10.65 -6.70
N ASP A 174 1.16 -11.73 -5.95
CA ASP A 174 0.69 -13.01 -6.50
C ASP A 174 -0.84 -13.00 -6.52
N THR A 175 -1.46 -12.80 -7.69
CA THR A 175 -2.93 -12.75 -7.84
C THR A 175 -3.62 -14.09 -7.55
N VAL A 176 -2.85 -15.19 -7.47
CA VAL A 176 -3.35 -16.50 -7.03
C VAL A 176 -3.46 -16.56 -5.51
N LYS A 177 -2.70 -15.73 -4.78
CA LYS A 177 -2.66 -15.73 -3.32
C LYS A 177 -3.22 -14.47 -2.68
N ASN A 178 -3.37 -13.40 -3.45
CA ASN A 178 -3.72 -12.08 -2.95
C ASN A 178 -4.77 -11.47 -3.88
N ARG A 179 -5.93 -11.13 -3.32
CA ARG A 179 -7.10 -10.63 -4.06
C ARG A 179 -7.47 -9.21 -3.69
N TYR A 180 -7.33 -8.84 -2.43
CA TYR A 180 -7.83 -7.56 -1.95
C TYR A 180 -6.73 -6.62 -1.48
N LEU A 181 -6.90 -5.36 -1.84
CA LEU A 181 -6.27 -4.21 -1.20
C LEU A 181 -7.38 -3.41 -0.53
N GLN A 182 -7.13 -2.99 0.71
CA GLN A 182 -8.00 -2.10 1.47
C GLN A 182 -7.24 -0.85 1.88
N ALA A 183 -7.80 0.33 1.65
CA ALA A 183 -7.22 1.58 2.12
C ALA A 183 -8.24 2.36 2.95
N TRP A 184 -7.79 2.95 4.05
CA TRP A 184 -8.61 3.79 4.91
C TRP A 184 -8.22 5.25 4.80
N ILE A 185 -9.12 6.04 4.25
CA ILE A 185 -8.98 7.47 4.09
C ILE A 185 -9.97 8.13 5.04
N PRO A 186 -9.62 8.41 6.31
CA PRO A 186 -10.55 9.04 7.25
C PRO A 186 -10.99 10.44 6.81
N TYR A 187 -10.19 11.11 5.97
CA TYR A 187 -10.54 12.44 5.50
C TYR A 187 -10.08 12.71 4.07
N ASN A 188 -11.00 13.28 3.33
CA ASN A 188 -10.80 13.87 2.02
C ASN A 188 -11.33 15.31 2.07
N GLY A 189 -10.61 16.27 1.49
CA GLY A 189 -10.96 17.69 1.54
C GLY A 189 -12.37 17.98 1.03
N LYS A 190 -12.98 19.08 1.49
CA LYS A 190 -14.30 19.50 1.00
C LYS A 190 -14.23 19.86 -0.48
N GLY A 191 -14.96 19.12 -1.31
CA GLY A 191 -15.04 19.40 -2.75
C GLY A 191 -13.89 18.81 -3.56
N ASP A 192 -12.93 18.14 -2.91
CA ASP A 192 -11.86 17.45 -3.60
C ASP A 192 -12.28 16.02 -3.90
N ALA A 193 -11.61 15.41 -4.88
CA ALA A 193 -11.77 14.00 -5.17
C ALA A 193 -10.43 13.29 -5.02
N THR A 194 -10.52 12.07 -4.50
CA THR A 194 -9.36 11.19 -4.35
C THR A 194 -9.60 9.91 -5.11
N SER A 195 -8.64 9.55 -5.93
CA SER A 195 -8.58 8.25 -6.58
C SER A 195 -7.34 7.49 -6.14
N VAL A 196 -7.50 6.17 -6.00
CA VAL A 196 -6.38 5.25 -5.94
C VAL A 196 -6.22 4.66 -7.32
N GLN A 197 -5.05 4.88 -7.90
CA GLN A 197 -4.65 4.35 -9.19
C GLN A 197 -3.60 3.25 -8.99
N PHE A 198 -3.57 2.29 -9.90
CA PHE A 198 -2.57 1.22 -9.88
C PHE A 198 -1.85 1.08 -11.21
N SER A 199 -0.57 0.76 -11.16
CA SER A 199 0.24 0.38 -12.32
C SER A 199 0.67 -1.07 -12.12
N VAL A 200 0.52 -1.88 -13.16
CA VAL A 200 0.84 -3.30 -13.15
C VAL A 200 1.92 -3.60 -14.17
N ASP A 201 2.96 -4.31 -13.76
CA ASP A 201 4.09 -4.76 -14.57
C ASP A 201 4.78 -3.61 -15.34
N GLY A 202 4.93 -2.46 -14.68
CA GLY A 202 5.55 -1.27 -15.27
C GLY A 202 4.68 -0.54 -16.30
N GLY A 203 3.45 -1.01 -16.54
CA GLY A 203 2.47 -0.35 -17.40
C GLY A 203 2.05 1.04 -16.89
N PRO A 204 1.30 1.81 -17.68
CA PRO A 204 0.75 3.08 -17.22
C PRO A 204 -0.16 2.86 -16.00
N PHE A 205 -0.28 3.88 -15.15
CA PHE A 205 -1.31 3.86 -14.12
C PHE A 205 -2.69 3.78 -14.80
N SER A 206 -3.45 2.77 -14.42
CA SER A 206 -4.75 2.41 -14.97
C SER A 206 -5.64 1.89 -13.84
N GLY A 207 -6.96 1.88 -14.04
CA GLY A 207 -7.91 1.53 -12.99
C GLY A 207 -7.99 2.61 -11.94
N GLU A 208 -9.03 3.44 -12.08
CA GLU A 208 -9.25 4.57 -11.19
C GLU A 208 -10.36 4.21 -10.22
N ILE A 209 -9.98 3.98 -8.97
CA ILE A 209 -10.94 3.69 -7.92
C ILE A 209 -11.20 4.98 -7.18
N TRP A 210 -12.37 5.52 -7.46
CA TRP A 210 -12.86 6.77 -6.93
C TRP A 210 -13.44 6.55 -5.54
N THR A 211 -12.87 7.24 -4.55
CA THR A 211 -13.45 7.26 -3.19
C THR A 211 -14.66 8.17 -3.12
N ASN A 212 -14.60 9.30 -3.84
CA ASN A 212 -15.62 10.33 -3.88
C ASN A 212 -15.79 10.79 -5.33
N ARG A 213 -16.57 10.05 -6.12
CA ARG A 213 -16.93 10.50 -7.47
C ARG A 213 -18.07 11.50 -7.37
N ILE A 214 -17.80 12.77 -7.67
CA ILE A 214 -18.82 13.81 -7.85
C ILE A 214 -19.54 13.54 -9.19
N ASP A 215 -20.35 12.49 -9.26
CA ASP A 215 -21.23 12.26 -10.41
C ASP A 215 -22.45 13.18 -10.32
N GLY A 216 -22.23 14.46 -10.62
CA GLY A 216 -23.27 15.47 -10.79
C GLY A 216 -23.66 16.21 -9.49
N LEU A 217 -23.15 17.44 -9.38
CA LEU A 217 -23.86 18.62 -8.89
C LEU A 217 -25.05 18.38 -7.94
N THR A 218 -24.79 18.26 -6.62
CA THR A 218 -25.57 18.99 -5.58
C THR A 218 -25.07 18.83 -4.14
N ASP A 219 -24.39 17.73 -3.76
CA ASP A 219 -24.07 17.50 -2.34
C ASP A 219 -22.58 17.54 -2.02
N ALA A 220 -22.03 18.75 -1.89
CA ALA A 220 -20.68 19.00 -1.34
C ALA A 220 -20.49 18.41 0.08
N ALA A 221 -21.57 18.07 0.78
CA ALA A 221 -21.53 17.39 2.07
C ALA A 221 -20.97 15.95 1.99
N ASN A 222 -20.89 15.35 0.80
CA ASN A 222 -20.46 13.96 0.64
C ASN A 222 -18.94 13.79 0.51
N ASN A 223 -18.14 14.87 0.40
CA ASN A 223 -16.71 14.74 0.09
C ASN A 223 -15.78 14.71 1.31
N THR A 224 -16.28 14.91 2.54
CA THR A 224 -15.46 14.91 3.78
C THR A 224 -15.41 13.57 4.49
N ARG A 225 -15.76 12.54 3.74
CA ARG A 225 -16.25 11.28 4.25
C ARG A 225 -15.11 10.28 4.39
N PRO A 226 -14.94 9.67 5.57
CA PRO A 226 -14.07 8.51 5.70
C PRO A 226 -14.45 7.43 4.68
N ALA A 227 -13.47 6.91 3.96
CA ALA A 227 -13.66 5.93 2.89
C ALA A 227 -12.78 4.70 3.10
N LEU A 228 -13.42 3.52 3.11
CA LEU A 228 -12.75 2.24 2.94
C LEU A 228 -12.78 1.88 1.46
N ILE A 229 -11.61 1.75 0.86
CA ILE A 229 -11.46 1.40 -0.55
C ILE A 229 -11.20 -0.08 -0.66
N ASP A 230 -12.18 -0.83 -1.15
CA ASP A 230 -11.98 -2.23 -1.54
C ASP A 230 -11.57 -2.34 -3.00
N VAL A 231 -10.33 -2.71 -3.23
CA VAL A 231 -9.82 -3.01 -4.57
C VAL A 231 -9.75 -4.52 -4.73
N ASN A 232 -10.74 -5.06 -5.43
CA ASN A 232 -10.62 -6.42 -5.96
C ASN A 232 -9.70 -6.35 -7.19
N ALA A 233 -8.40 -6.57 -6.94
CA ALA A 233 -7.36 -6.45 -7.96
C ALA A 233 -7.57 -7.41 -9.16
N LEU A 234 -8.47 -8.39 -9.04
CA LEU A 234 -8.80 -9.34 -10.11
C LEU A 234 -9.73 -8.78 -11.20
N ALA A 235 -10.30 -7.58 -11.06
CA ALA A 235 -11.08 -6.98 -12.14
C ALA A 235 -10.16 -6.55 -13.30
N GLY A 236 -9.72 -7.53 -14.10
CA GLY A 236 -8.90 -7.35 -15.29
C GLY A 236 -7.48 -7.92 -15.24
N LEU A 237 -7.01 -8.47 -14.11
CA LEU A 237 -5.69 -9.11 -14.02
C LEU A 237 -5.77 -10.62 -14.29
N THR A 238 -4.86 -11.13 -15.11
CA THR A 238 -4.69 -12.57 -15.33
C THR A 238 -4.04 -13.23 -14.10
N PRO A 239 -4.28 -14.53 -13.83
CA PRO A 239 -3.58 -15.24 -12.77
C PRO A 239 -2.05 -15.21 -12.95
N GLY A 240 -1.30 -14.89 -11.89
CA GLY A 240 0.16 -14.81 -11.93
C GLY A 240 0.77 -13.89 -10.87
N VAL A 241 2.09 -13.77 -10.88
CA VAL A 241 2.80 -12.75 -10.09
C VAL A 241 2.96 -11.50 -10.91
N HIS A 242 2.56 -10.38 -10.34
CA HIS A 242 2.63 -9.06 -10.93
C HIS A 242 3.46 -8.11 -10.08
N GLU A 243 3.94 -7.05 -10.71
CA GLU A 243 4.56 -5.93 -10.04
C GLU A 243 3.58 -4.76 -9.95
N LEU A 244 3.14 -4.42 -8.74
CA LEU A 244 2.19 -3.35 -8.49
C LEU A 244 2.89 -2.07 -8.04
N ARG A 245 2.39 -0.94 -8.54
CA ARG A 245 2.60 0.39 -7.95
C ARG A 245 1.25 1.01 -7.66
N LEU A 246 1.15 1.67 -6.52
CA LEU A 246 -0.04 2.38 -6.09
C LEU A 246 0.24 3.87 -6.20
N ARG A 247 -0.80 4.61 -6.57
CA ARG A 247 -0.75 6.07 -6.58
C ARG A 247 -2.03 6.60 -5.98
N LEU A 248 -1.88 7.34 -4.89
CA LEU A 248 -2.96 8.16 -4.34
C LEU A 248 -2.97 9.47 -5.11
N VAL A 249 -4.04 9.76 -5.83
CA VAL A 249 -4.23 10.99 -6.59
C VAL A 249 -5.32 11.80 -5.95
N CYS A 250 -5.02 13.04 -5.65
CA CYS A 250 -5.94 14.00 -5.07
C CYS A 250 -6.04 15.18 -6.02
N PHE A 251 -7.24 15.67 -6.29
CA PHE A 251 -7.39 16.89 -7.07
C PHE A 251 -8.52 17.78 -6.60
N THR A 252 -8.31 19.08 -6.80
CA THR A 252 -9.29 20.11 -6.51
C THR A 252 -10.32 20.20 -7.61
N THR A 253 -11.57 20.45 -7.23
CA THR A 253 -12.64 20.73 -8.18
C THR A 253 -13.19 22.14 -7.97
N GLU A 254 -13.97 22.65 -8.93
CA GLU A 254 -14.66 23.94 -8.80
C GLU A 254 -15.68 23.98 -7.65
N TYR A 255 -15.97 22.83 -7.03
CA TYR A 255 -17.00 22.67 -6.01
C TYR A 255 -16.50 22.89 -4.58
N SER A 256 -15.22 23.19 -4.36
CA SER A 256 -14.72 23.53 -3.04
C SER A 256 -15.36 24.84 -2.55
N PRO A 257 -15.93 24.87 -1.33
CA PRO A 257 -16.58 26.06 -0.81
C PRO A 257 -15.58 27.22 -0.72
N PRO A 258 -16.02 28.49 -0.83
CA PRO A 258 -15.12 29.66 -0.88
C PRO A 258 -14.11 29.74 0.27
N GLU A 259 -14.48 29.23 1.44
CA GLU A 259 -13.64 29.15 2.64
C GLU A 259 -12.49 28.15 2.55
N ASP A 260 -12.61 27.14 1.67
CA ASP A 260 -11.62 26.08 1.46
C ASP A 260 -10.98 26.14 0.05
N GLN A 261 -11.35 27.15 -0.76
CA GLN A 261 -10.67 27.41 -2.04
C GLN A 261 -9.19 27.68 -1.80
N GLY A 262 -8.32 26.94 -2.48
CA GLY A 262 -6.88 27.04 -2.24
C GLY A 262 -6.30 25.95 -1.36
N ARG A 263 -7.09 25.03 -0.79
CA ARG A 263 -6.55 23.97 0.07
C ARG A 263 -7.04 22.60 -0.38
N LEU A 264 -6.08 21.71 -0.63
CA LEU A 264 -6.33 20.29 -0.83
C LEU A 264 -5.70 19.49 0.30
N GLU A 265 -6.46 18.59 0.90
CA GLU A 265 -6.03 17.81 2.07
C GLU A 265 -6.61 16.40 2.03
N VAL A 266 -5.74 15.41 2.14
CA VAL A 266 -6.13 14.01 2.23
C VAL A 266 -5.33 13.35 3.32
N VAL A 267 -6.02 12.62 4.18
CA VAL A 267 -5.43 11.81 5.24
C VAL A 267 -5.65 10.36 4.88
N LEU A 268 -4.56 9.64 4.60
CA LEU A 268 -4.55 8.18 4.53
C LEU A 268 -4.08 7.68 5.90
N ASP A 269 -4.91 6.89 6.56
CA ASP A 269 -4.58 6.28 7.84
C ASP A 269 -3.81 5.00 7.56
N TRP A 270 -4.48 3.94 7.10
CA TRP A 270 -3.83 2.66 6.85
C TRP A 270 -4.12 2.09 5.46
N LEU A 271 -3.24 1.19 5.01
CA LEU A 271 -3.36 0.40 3.79
C LEU A 271 -3.08 -1.06 4.14
N ARG A 272 -3.98 -1.96 3.73
CA ARG A 272 -3.90 -3.41 3.91
C ARG A 272 -3.81 -4.08 2.54
N LEU A 273 -2.87 -5.00 2.42
CA LEU A 273 -2.51 -5.69 1.18
C LEU A 273 -2.39 -7.18 1.45
N GLY A 274 -2.67 -8.01 0.45
CA GLY A 274 -2.32 -9.42 0.50
C GLY A 274 -3.38 -10.35 1.10
N MET A 275 -4.66 -9.93 1.15
CA MET A 275 -5.75 -10.80 1.61
C MET A 275 -6.03 -11.89 0.56
N PRO A 276 -6.30 -13.15 0.95
CA PRO A 276 -6.43 -14.27 0.03
C PRO A 276 -7.66 -14.19 -0.91
N PRO A 277 -7.67 -14.91 -2.05
CA PRO A 277 -8.83 -14.93 -2.95
C PRO A 277 -10.11 -15.45 -2.34
N GLU A 278 -9.99 -16.37 -1.41
CA GLU A 278 -11.07 -16.94 -0.63
C GLU A 278 -11.46 -16.09 0.59
N ALA A 279 -10.78 -14.96 0.83
CA ALA A 279 -11.07 -14.13 1.98
C ALA A 279 -12.55 -13.74 2.03
N GLU A 280 -13.13 -13.80 3.22
CA GLU A 280 -14.51 -13.34 3.43
C GLU A 280 -14.63 -11.87 3.01
N THR A 281 -15.73 -11.51 2.37
CA THR A 281 -15.86 -10.19 1.75
C THR A 281 -16.00 -9.06 2.76
N GLU A 282 -16.46 -9.34 3.98
CA GLU A 282 -16.67 -8.33 5.02
C GLU A 282 -16.54 -8.94 6.42
N ALA A 283 -15.85 -8.26 7.34
CA ALA A 283 -15.79 -8.68 8.75
C ALA A 283 -17.03 -8.25 9.58
N GLY A 284 -18.07 -7.71 8.94
CA GLY A 284 -19.28 -7.22 9.58
C GLY A 284 -19.13 -5.85 10.27
N VAL A 285 -20.10 -5.50 11.12
CA VAL A 285 -20.19 -4.20 11.83
C VAL A 285 -20.29 -4.44 13.33
N CYS A 286 -19.44 -3.76 14.11
CA CYS A 286 -19.48 -3.79 15.57
C CYS A 286 -20.68 -3.00 16.11
N GLN A 287 -21.23 -3.41 17.26
CA GLN A 287 -22.25 -2.61 17.97
C GLN A 287 -21.62 -1.87 19.15
N PHE A 288 -21.90 -0.59 19.30
CA PHE A 288 -21.34 0.22 20.39
C PHE A 288 -22.04 -0.08 21.73
N VAL A 289 -21.26 -0.36 22.78
CA VAL A 289 -21.77 -0.62 24.14
C VAL A 289 -21.51 0.57 25.06
N GLY A 290 -20.26 1.05 25.11
CA GLY A 290 -19.84 2.07 26.05
C GLY A 290 -18.63 2.87 25.58
N PRO A 291 -18.49 4.15 25.94
CA PRO A 291 -19.46 4.95 26.68
C PRO A 291 -20.75 5.22 25.87
N PRO A 292 -21.91 5.43 26.55
CA PRO A 292 -23.15 5.78 25.86
C PRO A 292 -23.02 7.11 25.11
N GLU A 293 -23.74 7.23 24.00
CA GLU A 293 -23.71 8.40 23.12
C GLU A 293 -23.97 9.72 23.86
N GLY A 294 -23.02 10.65 23.77
CA GLY A 294 -23.09 12.01 24.32
C GLY A 294 -22.94 12.12 25.84
N GLU A 295 -22.78 10.99 26.55
CA GLU A 295 -22.72 10.91 28.01
C GLU A 295 -21.33 11.21 28.58
N LEU A 296 -21.29 11.47 29.89
CA LEU A 296 -20.03 11.67 30.62
C LEU A 296 -19.36 10.32 30.90
N ALA A 297 -18.10 10.19 30.50
CA ALA A 297 -17.28 9.00 30.72
C ALA A 297 -16.23 9.20 31.82
N ALA A 298 -15.73 8.09 32.36
CA ALA A 298 -14.51 8.08 33.17
C ALA A 298 -13.29 8.53 32.35
N ASN A 299 -12.18 8.85 33.02
CA ASN A 299 -10.95 9.29 32.35
C ASN A 299 -9.72 8.51 32.88
N PRO A 300 -9.12 7.61 32.09
CA PRO A 300 -9.46 7.29 30.71
C PRO A 300 -10.83 6.58 30.58
N PRO A 301 -11.53 6.75 29.44
CA PRO A 301 -12.77 6.03 29.18
C PRO A 301 -12.46 4.56 28.89
N VAL A 302 -13.39 3.66 29.24
CA VAL A 302 -13.38 2.29 28.72
C VAL A 302 -14.33 2.29 27.52
N LEU A 303 -13.78 2.00 26.34
CA LEU A 303 -14.54 1.81 25.12
C LEU A 303 -14.89 0.34 24.99
N GLU A 304 -16.17 0.04 24.81
CA GLU A 304 -16.70 -1.32 24.74
C GLU A 304 -17.62 -1.43 23.54
N TRP A 305 -17.53 -2.56 22.85
CA TRP A 305 -18.39 -2.91 21.71
C TRP A 305 -18.80 -4.39 21.78
N GLU A 306 -19.77 -4.77 20.98
CA GLU A 306 -20.07 -6.16 20.68
C GLU A 306 -19.49 -6.51 19.30
N ALA A 307 -18.92 -7.72 19.21
CA ALA A 307 -18.43 -8.24 17.96
C ALA A 307 -19.58 -8.43 16.94
N PRO A 308 -19.31 -8.27 15.63
CA PRO A 308 -20.19 -8.71 14.57
C PRO A 308 -20.67 -10.15 14.80
N ALA A 309 -21.96 -10.42 14.51
CA ALA A 309 -22.49 -11.77 14.59
C ALA A 309 -21.76 -12.69 13.59
N GLU A 310 -21.59 -13.96 13.97
CA GLU A 310 -21.03 -15.02 13.12
C GLU A 310 -19.53 -14.89 12.78
N ALA A 311 -18.83 -13.88 13.32
CA ALA A 311 -17.40 -13.69 13.11
C ALA A 311 -16.57 -14.15 14.32
N ASP A 312 -15.68 -15.11 14.10
CA ASP A 312 -14.74 -15.61 15.11
C ASP A 312 -13.32 -15.07 14.87
N GLY A 313 -12.52 -14.97 15.94
CA GLY A 313 -11.09 -14.64 15.83
C GLY A 313 -10.79 -13.23 15.31
N LEU A 314 -11.71 -12.29 15.52
CA LEU A 314 -11.57 -10.91 15.08
C LEU A 314 -10.44 -10.16 15.83
N GLN A 315 -9.76 -9.30 15.09
CA GLN A 315 -8.98 -8.19 15.63
C GLN A 315 -9.73 -6.89 15.38
N TYR A 316 -9.34 -5.80 16.06
CA TYR A 316 -10.01 -4.52 15.90
C TYR A 316 -9.04 -3.36 15.70
N ILE A 317 -9.50 -2.38 14.90
CA ILE A 317 -8.93 -1.05 14.82
C ILE A 317 -9.87 -0.11 15.55
N VAL A 318 -9.35 0.67 16.50
CA VAL A 318 -10.10 1.66 17.26
C VAL A 318 -9.50 3.03 16.99
N SER A 319 -10.30 3.96 16.48
CA SER A 319 -9.89 5.35 16.26
C SER A 319 -10.63 6.26 17.23
N LEU A 320 -9.91 7.22 17.82
CA LEU A 320 -10.47 8.25 18.70
C LEU A 320 -10.04 9.63 18.22
N SER A 321 -10.92 10.62 18.29
CA SER A 321 -10.58 12.00 17.98
C SER A 321 -11.46 13.02 18.71
N ARG A 322 -10.98 14.27 18.77
CA ARG A 322 -11.82 15.43 19.14
C ARG A 322 -12.49 16.08 17.94
N ASP A 323 -12.06 15.70 16.74
CA ASP A 323 -12.74 16.07 15.50
C ASP A 323 -13.76 14.96 15.16
N PRO A 324 -15.06 15.26 14.99
CA PRO A 324 -16.06 14.26 14.58
C PRO A 324 -15.75 13.62 13.22
N TRP A 325 -14.87 14.24 12.43
CA TRP A 325 -14.43 13.75 11.13
C TRP A 325 -13.06 13.06 11.19
N PHE A 326 -12.54 12.82 12.40
CA PHE A 326 -11.25 12.15 12.62
C PHE A 326 -10.07 12.83 11.90
N ARG A 327 -10.12 14.16 11.74
CA ARG A 327 -9.07 14.93 11.06
C ARG A 327 -7.98 15.38 12.03
N GLY A 328 -6.75 15.33 11.53
CA GLY A 328 -5.62 16.03 12.11
C GLY A 328 -5.11 15.44 13.44
N PRO A 329 -4.38 16.25 14.22
CA PRO A 329 -3.46 15.75 15.24
C PRO A 329 -4.13 15.24 16.53
N THR A 330 -5.46 15.39 16.66
CA THR A 330 -6.20 14.83 17.79
C THR A 330 -6.69 13.41 17.54
N THR A 331 -6.58 12.94 16.29
CA THR A 331 -6.89 11.57 15.93
C THR A 331 -5.71 10.67 16.27
N PHE A 332 -6.00 9.56 16.94
CA PHE A 332 -5.08 8.46 17.08
C PHE A 332 -5.82 7.15 16.82
N THR A 333 -5.11 6.21 16.21
CA THR A 333 -5.65 4.94 15.74
C THR A 333 -4.84 3.80 16.36
N VAL A 334 -5.54 2.89 17.03
CA VAL A 334 -4.95 1.74 17.69
C VAL A 334 -5.34 0.49 16.91
N HIS A 335 -4.36 -0.32 16.54
CA HIS A 335 -4.55 -1.51 15.73
C HIS A 335 -4.41 -2.78 16.57
N ASP A 336 -4.82 -3.90 15.96
CA ASP A 336 -4.58 -5.25 16.45
C ASP A 336 -5.08 -5.48 17.87
N ILE A 337 -6.17 -4.79 18.24
CA ILE A 337 -6.82 -4.99 19.54
C ILE A 337 -7.47 -6.36 19.54
N GLU A 338 -7.13 -7.16 20.53
CA GLU A 338 -7.77 -8.44 20.81
C GLU A 338 -8.92 -8.24 21.81
N GLY A 339 -10.08 -8.83 21.52
CA GLY A 339 -11.28 -8.70 22.34
C GLY A 339 -12.09 -7.43 22.06
N THR A 340 -13.15 -7.21 22.83
CA THR A 340 -14.18 -6.20 22.51
C THR A 340 -14.19 -4.99 23.45
N SER A 341 -13.02 -4.64 23.98
CA SER A 341 -12.85 -3.47 24.83
C SER A 341 -11.48 -2.83 24.65
N TYR A 342 -11.40 -1.51 24.76
CA TYR A 342 -10.16 -0.76 24.74
C TYR A 342 -10.16 0.36 25.79
N THR A 343 -9.07 0.51 26.53
CA THR A 343 -8.86 1.64 27.45
C THR A 343 -7.60 2.40 27.01
N PRO A 344 -7.71 3.70 26.66
CA PRO A 344 -6.55 4.52 26.35
C PRO A 344 -5.49 4.46 27.47
N ASP A 345 -4.21 4.37 27.08
CA ASP A 345 -3.07 4.29 27.99
C ASP A 345 -2.87 5.57 28.83
N ARG A 346 -3.48 6.68 28.40
CA ARG A 346 -3.39 8.01 29.02
C ARG A 346 -4.75 8.65 29.20
N PRO A 347 -4.93 9.48 30.24
CA PRO A 347 -6.10 10.32 30.38
C PRO A 347 -6.28 11.24 29.17
N LEU A 348 -7.50 11.33 28.68
CA LEU A 348 -7.91 12.24 27.61
C LEU A 348 -8.12 13.66 28.16
N ALA A 349 -7.89 14.66 27.31
CA ALA A 349 -8.23 16.04 27.63
C ALA A 349 -9.75 16.20 27.81
N SER A 350 -10.17 17.16 28.63
CA SER A 350 -11.59 17.48 28.81
C SER A 350 -12.26 17.96 27.52
N GLY A 351 -13.51 17.59 27.32
CA GLY A 351 -14.30 17.97 26.15
C GLY A 351 -15.03 16.78 25.53
N THR A 352 -15.62 17.00 24.36
CA THR A 352 -16.26 15.95 23.57
C THR A 352 -15.19 15.18 22.78
N TRP A 353 -15.32 13.86 22.78
CA TRP A 353 -14.55 12.92 21.99
C TRP A 353 -15.49 12.08 21.14
N TYR A 354 -14.98 11.63 20.01
CA TYR A 354 -15.63 10.75 19.05
C TYR A 354 -14.76 9.51 18.88
N TRP A 355 -15.38 8.35 18.72
CA TRP A 355 -14.66 7.11 18.51
C TRP A 355 -15.43 6.16 17.58
N THR A 356 -14.67 5.31 16.90
CA THR A 356 -15.18 4.25 16.05
C THR A 356 -14.35 3.00 16.23
N VAL A 357 -14.91 1.86 15.86
CA VAL A 357 -14.25 0.56 15.90
C VAL A 357 -14.54 -0.19 14.60
N MET A 358 -13.49 -0.81 14.07
CA MET A 358 -13.55 -1.60 12.85
C MET A 358 -13.07 -3.02 13.13
N PRO A 359 -13.89 -4.06 12.86
CA PRO A 359 -13.44 -5.44 12.97
C PRO A 359 -12.53 -5.79 11.79
N ILE A 360 -11.59 -6.70 12.03
CA ILE A 360 -10.71 -7.31 11.04
C ILE A 360 -10.85 -8.81 11.21
N ASN A 361 -11.22 -9.52 10.16
CA ASN A 361 -11.33 -10.98 10.20
C ASN A 361 -9.97 -11.67 10.10
N SER A 362 -9.97 -13.00 10.24
CA SER A 362 -8.75 -13.82 10.19
C SER A 362 -7.97 -13.71 8.87
N ASP A 363 -8.66 -13.34 7.79
CA ASP A 363 -8.08 -13.15 6.46
C ASP A 363 -7.44 -11.76 6.28
N GLY A 364 -7.56 -10.90 7.28
CA GLY A 364 -7.03 -9.54 7.27
C GLY A 364 -7.95 -8.52 6.61
N VAL A 365 -9.18 -8.91 6.25
CA VAL A 365 -10.20 -8.03 5.68
C VAL A 365 -10.84 -7.23 6.81
N ALA A 366 -10.73 -5.92 6.69
CA ALA A 366 -11.46 -4.98 7.51
C ALA A 366 -12.93 -4.96 7.13
N GLY A 367 -13.80 -4.95 8.13
CA GLY A 367 -15.21 -4.66 7.97
C GLY A 367 -15.43 -3.20 7.61
N ILE A 368 -16.62 -2.91 7.10
CA ILE A 368 -17.00 -1.53 6.82
C ILE A 368 -17.24 -0.84 8.17
N CYS A 369 -16.34 0.05 8.58
CA CYS A 369 -16.65 0.94 9.68
C CYS A 369 -17.54 2.08 9.18
N MET A 370 -18.45 2.53 10.04
CA MET A 370 -19.25 3.73 9.83
C MET A 370 -20.22 3.69 8.63
N ALA A 371 -20.66 2.52 8.17
CA ALA A 371 -21.80 2.41 7.25
C ALA A 371 -23.05 1.98 8.00
N ARG A 372 -23.90 2.94 8.39
CA ARG A 372 -25.23 2.63 8.91
C ARG A 372 -26.13 2.19 7.76
N GLY A 373 -26.47 0.90 7.73
CA GLY A 373 -27.59 0.39 6.95
C GLY A 373 -27.36 0.34 5.44
N ILE A 374 -26.57 -0.64 4.97
CA ILE A 374 -26.70 -1.17 3.61
C ILE A 374 -27.95 -2.07 3.56
N GLY A 375 -29.11 -1.46 3.83
CA GLY A 375 -30.41 -2.11 3.77
C GLY A 375 -30.93 -2.13 2.34
N GLY A 376 -30.49 -3.11 1.56
CA GLY A 376 -31.09 -3.45 0.27
C GLY A 376 -30.33 -2.88 -0.94
N ALA A 377 -29.96 -3.79 -1.85
CA ALA A 377 -29.33 -3.50 -3.13
C ALA A 377 -30.03 -2.35 -3.88
N GLY A 378 -29.35 -1.23 -4.08
CA GLY A 378 -29.79 -0.27 -5.09
C GLY A 378 -29.25 1.16 -4.99
N ASP A 379 -28.85 1.66 -3.82
CA ASP A 379 -28.54 3.08 -3.70
C ASP A 379 -27.25 3.39 -2.94
N TRP A 380 -26.12 3.21 -3.65
CA TRP A 380 -24.82 3.81 -3.33
C TRP A 380 -24.85 5.34 -3.20
N ARG A 381 -26.00 6.00 -3.43
CA ARG A 381 -26.20 7.44 -3.23
C ARG A 381 -26.95 7.79 -1.95
N ALA A 382 -27.37 6.84 -1.12
CA ALA A 382 -28.08 7.13 0.12
C ALA A 382 -27.10 7.72 1.19
N PRO A 383 -27.27 8.98 1.62
CA PRO A 383 -26.26 9.73 2.37
C PRO A 383 -26.23 9.52 3.90
N TYR A 384 -26.72 8.41 4.45
CA TYR A 384 -26.91 8.19 5.90
C TYR A 384 -26.22 6.89 6.34
N ASP A 385 -25.50 6.72 7.44
CA ASP A 385 -24.99 7.59 8.51
C ASP A 385 -23.60 7.04 8.90
N TYR A 386 -22.67 7.91 9.31
CA TYR A 386 -21.44 7.48 9.98
C TYR A 386 -21.79 7.02 11.39
N GLU A 387 -21.47 5.77 11.72
CA GLU A 387 -21.59 5.29 13.11
C GLU A 387 -20.26 5.47 13.83
N PHE A 388 -20.07 6.67 14.37
CA PHE A 388 -19.14 6.94 15.46
C PHE A 388 -19.96 7.25 16.71
N HIS A 389 -19.44 6.89 17.87
CA HIS A 389 -20.01 7.27 19.15
C HIS A 389 -19.28 8.48 19.72
N SER A 390 -20.01 9.42 20.31
CA SER A 390 -19.45 10.53 21.06
C SER A 390 -19.59 10.32 22.56
N PHE A 391 -18.67 10.87 23.33
CA PHE A 391 -18.76 10.95 24.79
C PHE A 391 -18.04 12.20 25.30
N LYS A 392 -18.23 12.53 26.57
CA LYS A 392 -17.64 13.71 27.22
C LYS A 392 -16.68 13.30 28.32
N ILE A 393 -15.56 14.02 28.41
CA ILE A 393 -14.63 13.95 29.53
C ILE A 393 -14.77 15.24 30.35
N ALA A 394 -15.01 15.09 31.66
CA ALA A 394 -15.16 16.21 32.57
C ALA A 394 -13.88 17.07 32.59
N GLN A 395 -14.04 18.38 32.81
CA GLN A 395 -12.91 19.22 33.19
C GLN A 395 -12.36 18.70 34.52
N SER A 396 -11.08 18.33 34.54
CA SER A 396 -10.39 18.03 35.79
C SER A 396 -10.49 19.26 36.67
N HIS A 397 -11.32 19.21 37.69
CA HIS A 397 -11.36 20.26 38.69
C HIS A 397 -10.04 20.18 39.42
N VAL A 398 -9.03 20.93 38.96
CA VAL A 398 -7.81 21.12 39.73
C VAL A 398 -8.29 21.76 41.02
N PRO A 399 -8.19 21.07 42.18
CA PRO A 399 -8.65 21.65 43.43
C PRO A 399 -7.92 22.99 43.57
N GLY A 400 -8.68 24.07 43.54
CA GLY A 400 -8.11 25.40 43.64
C GLY A 400 -7.27 25.45 44.91
N TRP A 401 -6.08 26.03 44.81
CA TRP A 401 -5.18 26.33 45.94
C TRP A 401 -5.78 27.34 46.95
N GLY A 402 -7.10 27.37 47.11
CA GLY A 402 -7.87 28.36 47.84
C GLY A 402 -8.41 27.95 49.21
N ASP A 403 -8.38 26.66 49.57
CA ASP A 403 -8.89 26.16 50.86
C ASP A 403 -7.78 25.78 51.86
N TYR A 404 -6.70 26.56 51.88
CA TYR A 404 -5.86 26.70 53.07
C TYR A 404 -6.20 28.06 53.71
N ARG A 405 -7.25 28.10 54.52
CA ARG A 405 -7.51 29.20 55.47
C ARG A 405 -7.47 28.70 56.90
#